data_AF-A0A0L8FM52-F1
#
_entry.id   AF-A0A0L8FM52-F1
#
_cell.length_a   1.000
_cell.length_b   1.000
_cell.length_c   1.000
_cell.angle_alpha   90.00
_cell.angle_beta   90.00
_cell.angle_gamma   90.00
#
_symmetry.space_group_name_H-M   'P 1'
#
loop_
_entity.id
_entity.type
_entity.pdbx_description
1 polymer ?
#
loop_
_entity_poly.entity_id
_entity_poly.type
_entity_poly.pdbx_seq_one_letter_code
_entity_poly.pdbx_strand_id
1 'polypeptide(L)' 'MPSDPWMSKHDNCAKLGHELFVELNKRDKHPRTSSAYTKLNSQIRTSMKKFSNDVAQLKPMLIQRSALHRLYP' A
#
# COMPACT_ATOMS: atom_id res chain seq x y z
N MET A 1 -2.42 22.50 10.82
CA MET A 1 -2.27 21.28 11.64
C MET A 1 -1.50 20.25 10.83
N PRO A 2 -0.39 19.68 11.32
CA PRO A 2 0.24 18.55 10.63
C PRO A 2 -0.80 17.43 10.52
N SER A 3 -1.01 16.90 9.31
CA SER A 3 -1.87 15.73 9.12
C SER A 3 -1.38 14.61 10.04
N ASP A 4 -2.32 13.92 10.70
CA ASP A 4 -2.02 12.77 11.53
C ASP A 4 -1.12 11.79 10.73
N PRO A 5 0.10 11.46 11.21
CA PRO A 5 1.00 10.56 10.50
C PRO A 5 0.40 9.18 10.21
N TRP A 6 -0.52 8.71 11.06
CA TRP A 6 -1.26 7.49 10.82
C TRP A 6 -2.27 7.66 9.68
N MET A 7 -3.06 8.74 9.69
CA MET A 7 -4.02 9.02 8.61
C MET A 7 -3.30 9.18 7.27
N SER A 8 -2.20 9.94 7.22
CA SER A 8 -1.39 10.09 6.02
C SER A 8 -0.87 8.75 5.49
N LYS A 9 -0.40 7.86 6.37
CA LYS A 9 0.07 6.53 5.96
C LYS A 9 -1.07 5.63 5.50
N HIS A 10 -2.22 5.69 6.17
CA HIS A 10 -3.42 4.98 5.77
C HIS A 10 -3.86 5.39 4.36
N ASP A 11 -3.94 6.70 4.09
CA ASP A 11 -4.38 7.22 2.79
C ASP A 11 -3.41 6.85 1.67
N ASN A 12 -2.10 6.92 1.93
CA ASN A 12 -1.09 6.45 0.99
C ASN A 12 -1.20 4.95 0.72
N CYS A 13 -1.51 4.14 1.75
CA CYS A 13 -1.73 2.71 1.61
C CYS A 13 -2.97 2.41 0.76
N ALA A 14 -4.08 3.10 1.02
CA ALA A 14 -5.32 2.99 0.25
C ALA A 14 -5.11 3.37 -1.23
N LYS A 15 -4.38 4.47 -1.48
CA LYS A 15 -4.00 4.91 -2.83
C LYS A 15 -3.16 3.86 -3.56
N LEU A 16 -2.13 3.31 -2.91
CA LEU A 16 -1.30 2.26 -3.50
C LEU A 16 -2.11 0.99 -3.82
N GLY A 17 -3.08 0.63 -2.97
CA GLY A 17 -4.00 -0.48 -3.24
C GLY A 17 -4.85 -0.25 -4.49
N HIS A 18 -5.38 0.97 -4.66
CA HIS A 18 -6.13 1.35 -5.87
C HIS A 18 -5.26 1.32 -7.13
N GLU A 19 -4.05 1.88 -7.06
CA GLU A 19 -3.09 1.85 -8.17
C GLU A 19 -2.71 0.41 -8.55
N LEU A 20 -2.47 -0.46 -7.57
CA LEU A 20 -2.23 -1.88 -7.79
C LEU A 20 -3.37 -2.58 -8.54
N PHE A 21 -4.63 -2.28 -8.18
CA PHE A 21 -5.79 -2.81 -8.86
C PHE A 21 -5.84 -2.34 -10.33
N VAL A 22 -5.53 -1.08 -10.59
CA VAL A 22 -5.46 -0.54 -11.96
C VAL A 22 -4.34 -1.23 -12.76
N GLU A 23 -3.15 -1.42 -12.18
CA GLU A 23 -2.03 -2.10 -12.85
C GLU A 23 -2.32 -3.57 -13.12
N LEU A 24 -2.99 -4.28 -12.19
CA LEU A 24 -3.46 -5.64 -12.40
C LEU A 24 -4.40 -5.73 -13.61
N ASN A 25 -5.40 -4.84 -13.68
CA ASN A 25 -6.31 -4.78 -14.82
C ASN A 25 -5.60 -4.44 -16.14
N LYS A 26 -4.57 -3.59 -16.11
CA LYS A 26 -3.73 -3.32 -17.30
C LYS A 26 -2.97 -4.56 -17.72
N ARG A 27 -2.34 -5.28 -16.78
CA ARG A 27 -1.61 -6.52 -17.04
C ARG A 27 -2.49 -7.57 -17.70
N ASP A 28 -3.72 -7.72 -17.22
CA ASP A 28 -4.65 -8.76 -17.69
C ASP A 28 -5.13 -8.53 -19.14
N LYS A 29 -4.92 -7.33 -19.70
CA LYS A 29 -5.13 -7.04 -21.12
C LYS A 29 -4.02 -7.57 -22.02
N HIS A 30 -2.92 -8.09 -21.47
CA HIS A 30 -1.78 -8.58 -22.23
C HIS A 30 -1.62 -10.11 -22.13
N PRO A 31 -1.23 -10.80 -23.21
CA PRO A 31 -0.89 -12.23 -23.15
C PRO A 31 0.26 -12.48 -22.18
N ARG A 32 0.21 -13.60 -21.44
CA ARG A 32 1.22 -13.95 -20.41
C ARG A 32 2.64 -14.10 -20.95
N THR A 33 2.78 -14.39 -22.24
CA THR A 33 4.06 -14.53 -22.96
C THR A 33 4.61 -13.20 -23.46
N SER A 34 3.84 -12.11 -23.40
CA SER A 34 4.28 -10.82 -23.89
C SER A 34 5.30 -10.14 -22.97
N SER A 35 6.19 -9.35 -23.56
CA SER A 35 7.13 -8.51 -22.82
C SER A 35 6.40 -7.46 -21.96
N ALA A 36 5.28 -6.92 -22.46
CA ALA A 36 4.43 -5.99 -21.73
C ALA A 36 3.85 -6.62 -20.45
N TYR A 37 3.31 -7.84 -20.53
CA TYR A 37 2.85 -8.59 -19.36
C TYR A 37 4.00 -8.80 -18.37
N THR A 38 5.18 -9.22 -18.85
CA THR A 38 6.34 -9.47 -18.00
C THR A 38 6.78 -8.22 -17.23
N LYS A 39 6.81 -7.06 -17.91
CA LYS A 39 7.13 -5.77 -17.30
C LYS A 39 6.10 -5.34 -16.25
N LEU A 40 4.81 -5.38 -16.60
CA LEU A 40 3.74 -5.02 -15.65
C LEU A 40 3.74 -5.96 -14.45
N ASN A 41 3.92 -7.26 -14.69
CA ASN A 41 3.92 -8.26 -13.63
C ASN A 41 5.09 -8.08 -12.65
N SER A 42 6.28 -7.66 -13.11
CA SER A 42 7.39 -7.35 -12.20
C SER A 42 7.12 -6.10 -11.37
N GLN A 43 6.56 -5.05 -11.97
CA GLN A 43 6.17 -3.81 -11.28
C GLN A 43 5.07 -4.06 -10.22
N ILE A 44 4.07 -4.89 -10.56
CA ILE A 44 3.00 -5.29 -9.63
C ILE A 44 3.57 -6.05 -8.44
N ARG A 45 4.50 -7.00 -8.64
CA ARG A 45 5.11 -7.74 -7.51
C ARG A 45 5.83 -6.81 -6.53
N THR A 46 6.61 -5.86 -7.04
CA THR A 46 7.30 -4.88 -6.20
C THR A 46 6.31 -4.01 -5.43
N SER A 47 5.29 -3.50 -6.11
CA SER A 47 4.25 -2.66 -5.51
C SER A 47 3.42 -3.43 -4.48
N MET A 48 3.13 -4.70 -4.73
CA MET A 48 2.42 -5.58 -3.79
C MET A 48 3.23 -5.83 -2.51
N LYS A 49 4.54 -6.03 -2.64
CA LYS A 49 5.44 -6.13 -1.47
C LYS A 49 5.42 -4.86 -0.65
N LYS A 50 5.49 -3.69 -1.31
CA LYS A 50 5.37 -2.39 -0.64
C LYS A 50 4.03 -2.24 0.07
N PHE A 51 2.92 -2.54 -0.62
CA PHE A 51 1.57 -2.47 -0.05
C PHE A 51 1.42 -3.36 1.19
N SER A 52 1.87 -4.61 1.12
CA SER A 52 1.84 -5.53 2.25
C SER A 52 2.62 -5.00 3.47
N ASN A 53 3.81 -4.46 3.23
CA ASN A 53 4.62 -3.83 4.28
C ASN A 53 3.93 -2.59 4.89
N ASP A 54 3.34 -1.74 4.04
CA ASP A 54 2.65 -0.52 4.47
C ASP A 54 1.42 -0.89 5.34
N VAL A 55 0.62 -1.89 4.94
CA VAL A 55 -0.51 -2.43 5.72
C VAL A 55 -0.03 -3.00 7.06
N ALA A 56 1.03 -3.81 7.06
CA ALA A 56 1.57 -4.42 8.27
C ALA A 56 2.04 -3.37 9.30
N GLN A 57 2.42 -2.17 8.85
CA GLN A 57 2.85 -1.08 9.71
C GLN A 57 1.69 -0.23 10.28
N LEU A 58 0.48 -0.29 9.70
CA LEU A 58 -0.66 0.52 10.19
C LEU A 58 -1.12 0.07 11.58
N LYS A 59 -1.20 -1.23 11.84
CA LYS A 59 -1.62 -1.79 13.13
C LYS A 59 -0.68 -1.40 14.29
N PRO A 60 0.65 -1.62 14.22
CA PRO A 60 1.55 -1.22 15.31
C PRO A 60 1.54 0.29 15.54
N MET A 61 1.38 1.11 14.49
CA MET A 61 1.28 2.56 14.64
C MET A 61 0.01 2.99 15.41
N LEU A 62 -1.15 2.36 15.17
CA LEU A 62 -2.35 2.59 15.98
C LEU A 62 -2.14 2.19 17.44
N ILE A 63 -1.55 1.02 17.67
CA ILE A 63 -1.29 0.52 19.03
C ILE A 63 -0.41 1.51 19.79
N GLN A 64 0.73 1.91 19.20
CA GLN A 64 1.65 2.88 19.78
C GLN A 64 0.95 4.21 20.09
N ARG A 65 0.17 4.74 19.15
CA ARG A 65 -0.55 6.00 19.33
C ARG A 65 -1.60 5.90 20.44
N SER A 66 -2.37 4.80 20.48
CA SER A 66 -3.39 4.56 21.50
C SER A 66 -2.78 4.38 22.90
N ALA A 67 -1.56 3.84 22.98
CA ALA A 67 -0.82 3.72 24.23
C ALA A 67 -0.31 5.10 24.69
N LEU A 68 0.24 5.90 23.78
CA LEU A 68 0.69 7.26 24.07
C LEU A 68 -0.45 8.15 24.57
N HIS A 69 -1.62 8.11 23.91
CA HIS A 69 -2.78 8.89 24.36
C HIS A 69 -3.31 8.44 25.73
N ARG A 70 -3.19 7.15 26.07
CA ARG A 70 -3.53 6.67 27.43
C ARG A 70 -2.55 7.14 28.50
N LEU A 71 -1.29 7.35 28.15
CA LEU A 71 -0.25 7.79 29.08
C LEU A 71 -0.18 9.32 29.22
N TYR A 72 -0.63 10.05 28.20
CA TYR A 72 -0.67 11.52 28.14
C TYR A 72 -1.98 11.96 27.45
N PRO A 73 -3.09 12.12 28.22
CA PRO A 73 -4.39 12.50 27.69
C PRO A 73 -4.44 13.93 27.15
#